data_AF-A0A640V7X2-F1
#
_entry.id   AF-A0A640V7X2-F1
#
_cell.length_a   1.000
_cell.length_b   1.000
_cell.length_c   1.000
_cell.angle_alpha   90.00
_cell.angle_beta   90.00
_cell.angle_gamma   90.00
#
_symmetry.space_group_name_H-M   'P 1'
#
loop_
_entity.id
_entity.type
_entity.pdbx_description
1 polymer ?
#
loop_
_entity_poly.entity_id
_entity_poly.type
_entity_poly.pdbx_seq_one_letter_code
_entity_poly.pdbx_strand_id
1 'polypeptide(L)'
;MSEPVDPRLAYSVTSSPTPSPTPGPTPAPDPQPSPPGPPSAPEPTPSPSGPNLPPPWGTDPDVGVSPSFLRGRAEACDVSSETIRKTRGVAEDANEDLGRAASGWSFVKSIDDMQVRWEALVKEVTGRLDYASDSFRRSADAYVENESQIQSSFANIYR
;
A
#
# COMPACT_ATOMS: atom_id res chain seq x y z
N MET A 1 -11.31 -41.80 32.56
CA MET A 1 -11.32 -40.34 32.84
C MET A 1 -9.90 -39.87 32.63
N SER A 2 -9.64 -39.21 31.50
CA SER A 2 -8.31 -38.73 31.12
C SER A 2 -8.09 -37.36 31.75
N GLU A 3 -6.98 -37.19 32.47
CA GLU A 3 -6.58 -35.87 32.94
C GLU A 3 -6.28 -34.94 31.75
N PRO A 4 -6.62 -33.65 31.85
CA PRO A 4 -6.30 -32.69 30.80
C PRO A 4 -4.80 -32.40 30.80
N VAL A 5 -4.13 -32.74 29.69
CA VAL A 5 -2.76 -32.31 29.41
C VAL A 5 -2.77 -30.81 29.14
N ASP A 6 -2.12 -30.03 30.00
CA ASP A 6 -1.96 -28.58 29.82
C ASP A 6 -1.04 -28.30 28.61
N PRO A 7 -1.53 -27.65 27.54
CA PRO A 7 -0.74 -27.37 26.34
C PRO A 7 0.41 -26.37 26.57
N ARG A 8 0.50 -25.73 27.76
CA ARG A 8 1.58 -24.79 28.09
C ARG A 8 2.89 -25.46 28.51
N LEU A 9 2.90 -26.76 28.78
CA LEU A 9 4.10 -27.52 29.11
C LEU A 9 4.73 -28.25 27.90
N ALA A 10 4.08 -28.22 26.73
CA ALA A 10 4.57 -28.87 25.51
C ALA A 10 5.71 -28.10 24.81
N TYR A 11 6.03 -26.88 25.24
CA TYR A 11 7.05 -26.02 24.64
C TYR A 11 8.16 -25.68 25.64
N SER A 12 8.89 -26.68 26.13
CA SER A 12 10.15 -26.48 26.83
C SER A 12 11.07 -27.69 26.68
N VAL A 13 11.55 -27.91 25.45
CA VAL A 13 12.79 -28.65 25.22
C VAL A 13 13.72 -27.76 24.42
N THR A 14 14.58 -27.07 25.17
CA THR A 14 15.70 -26.28 24.69
C THR A 14 16.71 -27.21 24.03
N SER A 15 16.84 -27.18 22.70
CA SER A 15 17.96 -27.80 22.00
C SER A 15 19.20 -26.89 22.17
N SER A 16 20.16 -27.34 22.98
CA SER A 16 21.49 -26.74 23.08
C SER A 16 22.26 -26.89 21.76
N PRO A 17 22.88 -25.85 21.19
CA PRO A 17 23.66 -26.00 19.97
C PRO A 17 24.98 -26.74 20.23
N THR A 18 25.28 -27.70 19.35
CA THR A 18 26.54 -28.45 19.27
C THR A 18 27.75 -27.50 19.11
N PRO A 19 28.89 -27.71 19.80
CA PRO A 19 30.07 -26.88 19.61
C PRO A 19 30.70 -27.09 18.22
N SER A 20 31.04 -25.99 17.55
CA SER A 20 31.73 -25.94 16.27
C SER A 20 33.23 -26.27 16.43
N PRO A 21 33.89 -26.93 15.45
CA PRO A 21 35.33 -27.15 15.50
C PRO A 21 36.10 -25.82 15.50
N THR A 22 37.17 -25.77 16.29
CA THR A 22 38.09 -24.63 16.46
C THR A 22 38.83 -24.31 15.15
N PRO A 23 38.76 -23.07 14.63
CA PRO A 23 39.59 -22.61 13.50
C PRO A 23 41.09 -22.61 13.82
N GLY A 24 41.93 -22.96 12.85
CA GLY A 24 43.40 -22.87 12.96
C GLY A 24 43.92 -21.43 13.12
N PRO A 25 45.23 -21.24 13.42
CA PRO A 25 45.78 -19.93 13.73
C PRO A 25 45.66 -18.95 12.55
N THR A 26 45.16 -17.75 12.85
CA THR A 26 45.02 -16.62 11.94
C THR A 26 46.40 -16.11 11.49
N PRO A 27 46.63 -15.87 10.18
CA PRO A 27 47.82 -15.18 9.69
C PRO A 27 47.99 -13.79 10.32
N ALA A 28 49.23 -13.36 10.54
CA ALA A 28 49.53 -12.04 11.10
C ALA A 28 49.02 -10.90 10.20
N PRO A 29 48.55 -9.78 10.77
CA PRO A 29 48.03 -8.65 10.00
C PRO A 29 49.14 -7.92 9.23
N ASP A 30 48.82 -7.50 8.00
CA ASP A 30 49.65 -6.60 7.19
C ASP A 30 49.84 -5.23 7.88
N PRO A 31 50.98 -4.55 7.67
CA PRO A 31 51.22 -3.23 8.24
C PRO A 31 50.20 -2.19 7.75
N GLN A 32 49.65 -1.45 8.71
CA GLN A 32 48.58 -0.46 8.51
C GLN A 32 49.09 0.78 7.73
N PRO A 33 48.36 1.27 6.71
CA PRO A 33 48.66 2.54 6.05
C PRO A 33 48.50 3.73 7.01
N SER A 34 49.31 4.78 6.81
CA SER A 34 49.22 6.01 7.61
C SER A 34 47.86 6.72 7.44
N PRO A 35 47.37 7.44 8.47
CA PRO A 35 46.10 8.16 8.39
C PRO A 35 46.14 9.30 7.35
N PRO A 36 45.06 9.52 6.58
CA PRO A 36 44.91 10.72 5.77
C PRO A 36 44.84 11.98 6.64
N GLY A 37 45.37 13.10 6.14
CA GLY A 37 45.21 14.43 6.77
C GLY A 37 43.75 14.89 6.84
N PRO A 38 43.43 15.94 7.61
CA PRO A 38 42.06 16.40 7.80
C PRO A 38 41.44 16.89 6.47
N PRO A 39 40.14 16.62 6.23
CA PRO A 39 39.48 17.03 4.98
C PRO A 39 39.28 18.55 4.92
N SER A 40 39.49 19.12 3.72
CA SER A 40 39.10 20.50 3.42
C SER A 40 37.57 20.65 3.51
N ALA A 41 37.11 21.79 4.03
CA ALA A 41 35.69 22.11 4.14
C ALA A 41 35.02 22.12 2.76
N PRO A 42 33.80 21.57 2.60
CA PRO A 42 33.09 21.59 1.33
C PRO A 42 32.64 23.00 0.94
N GLU A 43 32.83 23.37 -0.33
CA GLU A 43 32.23 24.57 -0.93
C GLU A 43 30.69 24.47 -0.95
N PRO A 44 29.97 25.61 -0.87
CA PRO A 44 28.51 25.61 -0.94
C PRO A 44 28.03 25.16 -2.33
N THR A 45 27.26 24.07 -2.35
CA THR A 45 26.62 23.54 -3.57
C THR A 45 25.64 24.55 -4.16
N PRO A 46 25.69 24.83 -5.48
CA PRO A 46 24.68 25.67 -6.13
C PRO A 46 23.30 24.99 -6.12
N SER A 47 22.25 25.76 -5.80
CA SER A 47 20.87 25.27 -5.77
C SER A 47 20.40 24.80 -7.15
N PRO A 48 19.68 23.66 -7.25
CA PRO A 48 19.14 23.18 -8.51
C PRO A 48 17.95 24.06 -8.93
N SER A 49 18.11 24.83 -9.99
CA SER A 49 17.00 25.47 -10.70
C SER A 49 16.52 24.53 -11.81
N GLY A 50 15.50 23.73 -11.53
CA GLY A 50 14.87 22.81 -12.48
C GLY A 50 13.34 22.76 -12.29
N PRO A 51 12.56 22.37 -13.32
CA PRO A 51 11.10 22.47 -13.33
C PRO A 51 10.38 21.45 -12.41
N ASN A 52 11.12 20.67 -11.64
CA ASN A 52 10.59 19.63 -10.76
C ASN A 52 11.22 19.76 -9.37
N LEU A 53 10.96 20.90 -8.71
CA LEU A 53 11.26 21.06 -7.30
C LEU A 53 10.30 20.17 -6.49
N PRO A 54 10.77 19.45 -5.46
CA PRO A 54 9.86 18.86 -4.48
C PRO A 54 8.98 19.98 -3.90
N PRO A 55 7.72 19.69 -3.48
CA PRO A 55 6.86 20.71 -2.89
C PRO A 55 7.63 21.43 -1.79
N PRO A 56 7.55 22.76 -1.68
CA PRO A 56 8.18 23.46 -0.58
C PRO A 56 7.52 22.98 0.72
N TRP A 57 8.25 22.18 1.51
CA TRP A 57 7.82 21.86 2.87
C TRP A 57 7.86 23.19 3.64
N GLY A 58 6.72 23.87 3.70
CA GLY A 58 6.65 25.26 4.18
C GLY A 58 5.59 26.14 3.51
N THR A 59 4.94 25.70 2.42
CA THR A 59 3.59 26.21 2.12
C THR A 59 2.60 25.40 2.97
N ASP A 60 1.71 26.09 3.68
CA ASP A 60 0.58 25.41 4.33
C ASP A 60 -0.06 24.46 3.30
N PRO A 61 -0.29 23.18 3.65
CA PRO A 61 -0.98 22.30 2.73
C PRO A 61 -2.28 22.99 2.32
N ASP A 62 -2.59 22.98 1.03
CA ASP A 62 -3.92 23.32 0.56
C ASP A 62 -4.89 22.27 1.13
N VAL A 63 -5.32 22.51 2.37
CA VAL A 63 -6.30 21.73 3.12
C VAL A 63 -7.72 22.09 2.70
N GLY A 64 -7.87 22.92 1.67
CA GLY A 64 -9.14 23.27 1.08
C GLY A 64 -9.79 22.05 0.44
N VAL A 65 -10.76 21.45 1.14
CA VAL A 65 -11.66 20.48 0.53
C VAL A 65 -12.63 21.23 -0.39
N SER A 66 -12.30 21.29 -1.68
CA SER A 66 -13.18 21.87 -2.70
C SER A 66 -14.09 20.82 -3.34
N PRO A 67 -15.26 21.20 -3.89
CA PRO A 67 -16.10 20.27 -4.66
C PRO A 67 -15.34 19.60 -5.82
N SER A 68 -14.47 20.35 -6.51
CA SER A 68 -13.66 19.83 -7.61
C SER A 68 -12.65 18.76 -7.15
N PHE A 69 -12.02 18.97 -6.00
CA PHE A 69 -11.13 18.00 -5.39
C PHE A 69 -11.88 16.72 -5.03
N LEU A 70 -13.06 16.83 -4.42
CA LEU A 70 -13.89 15.67 -4.07
C LEU A 70 -14.36 14.89 -5.31
N ARG A 71 -14.74 15.59 -6.39
CA ARG A 71 -15.08 14.92 -7.66
C ARG A 71 -13.90 14.19 -8.26
N GLY A 72 -12.70 14.77 -8.24
CA GLY A 72 -11.47 14.08 -8.66
C GLY A 72 -11.17 12.84 -7.83
N ARG A 73 -11.48 12.85 -6.52
CA ARG A 73 -11.37 11.65 -5.67
C ARG A 73 -12.39 10.58 -6.04
N ALA A 74 -13.62 10.95 -6.36
CA ALA A 74 -14.63 10.02 -6.85
C ALA A 74 -14.19 9.34 -8.15
N GLU A 75 -13.69 10.11 -9.12
CA GLU A 75 -13.15 9.58 -10.38
C GLU A 75 -11.98 8.62 -10.15
N ALA A 76 -11.07 8.95 -9.22
CA ALA A 76 -9.96 8.04 -8.88
C ALA A 76 -10.46 6.70 -8.29
N CYS A 77 -11.52 6.73 -7.47
CA CYS A 77 -12.16 5.53 -6.97
C CYS A 77 -12.75 4.69 -8.10
N ASP A 78 -13.45 5.32 -9.05
CA ASP A 78 -14.05 4.64 -10.21
C ASP A 78 -12.99 3.97 -11.08
N VAL A 79 -11.93 4.70 -11.43
CA VAL A 79 -10.82 4.18 -12.24
C VAL A 79 -10.17 2.98 -11.55
N SER A 80 -9.95 3.07 -10.24
CA SER A 80 -9.38 1.98 -9.45
C SER A 80 -10.31 0.76 -9.43
N SER A 81 -11.61 0.99 -9.21
CA SER A 81 -12.64 -0.04 -9.16
C SER A 81 -12.74 -0.78 -10.51
N GLU A 82 -12.75 -0.04 -11.62
CA GLU A 82 -12.76 -0.59 -12.97
C GLU A 82 -11.47 -1.37 -13.27
N THR A 83 -10.31 -0.84 -12.89
CA THR A 83 -9.01 -1.51 -13.09
C THR A 83 -8.98 -2.86 -12.37
N ILE A 84 -9.44 -2.91 -11.12
CA ILE A 84 -9.50 -4.16 -10.35
C ILE A 84 -10.48 -5.15 -11.00
N ARG A 85 -11.66 -4.71 -11.47
CA ARG A 85 -12.62 -5.59 -12.15
C ARG A 85 -12.05 -6.23 -13.40
N LYS A 86 -11.22 -5.50 -14.17
CA LYS A 86 -10.56 -6.02 -15.37
C LYS A 86 -9.60 -7.18 -15.08
N THR A 87 -9.03 -7.24 -13.87
CA THR A 87 -8.15 -8.36 -13.49
C THR A 87 -8.87 -9.70 -13.38
N ARG A 88 -10.20 -9.70 -13.21
CA ARG A 88 -10.99 -10.91 -13.03
C ARG A 88 -10.92 -11.82 -14.26
N GLY A 89 -11.18 -11.28 -15.46
CA GLY A 89 -11.14 -12.06 -16.69
C GLY A 89 -9.76 -12.65 -16.97
N VAL A 90 -8.70 -11.86 -16.75
CA VAL A 90 -7.31 -12.34 -16.92
C VAL A 90 -6.99 -13.49 -15.95
N ALA A 91 -7.51 -13.43 -14.72
CA ALA A 91 -7.32 -14.50 -13.73
C ALA A 91 -8.14 -15.75 -14.05
N GLU A 92 -9.39 -15.59 -14.51
CA GLU A 92 -10.26 -16.68 -14.97
C GLU A 92 -9.61 -17.43 -16.15
N ASP A 93 -9.16 -16.70 -17.18
CA ASP A 93 -8.50 -17.28 -18.36
C ASP A 93 -7.22 -18.06 -17.98
N ALA A 94 -6.39 -17.47 -17.11
CA ALA A 94 -5.15 -18.12 -16.65
C ALA A 94 -5.42 -19.39 -15.84
N ASN A 95 -6.47 -19.40 -15.02
CA ASN A 95 -6.87 -20.58 -14.25
C ASN A 95 -7.39 -21.70 -15.15
N GLU A 96 -8.20 -21.36 -16.16
CA GLU A 96 -8.68 -22.35 -17.13
C GLU A 96 -7.52 -22.98 -17.92
N ASP A 97 -6.59 -22.16 -18.41
CA ASP A 97 -5.42 -22.65 -19.16
C ASP A 97 -4.56 -23.58 -18.30
N LEU A 98 -4.35 -23.24 -17.03
CA LEU A 98 -3.60 -24.07 -16.08
C LEU A 98 -4.34 -25.37 -15.74
N GLY A 99 -5.67 -25.31 -15.54
CA GLY A 99 -6.50 -26.49 -15.29
C GLY A 99 -6.49 -27.47 -16.45
N ARG A 100 -6.49 -26.96 -17.69
CA ARG A 100 -6.33 -27.77 -18.91
C ARG A 100 -4.94 -28.40 -19.00
N ALA A 101 -3.88 -27.64 -18.71
CA ALA A 101 -2.49 -28.12 -18.78
C ALA A 101 -2.13 -29.16 -17.70
N ALA A 102 -2.77 -29.08 -16.52
CA ALA A 102 -2.48 -29.93 -15.37
C ALA A 102 -3.63 -30.90 -15.02
N SER A 103 -4.37 -31.37 -16.03
CA SER A 103 -5.52 -32.26 -15.82
C SER A 103 -5.16 -33.49 -14.97
N GLY A 104 -5.89 -33.71 -13.88
CA GLY A 104 -5.69 -34.85 -12.97
C GLY A 104 -4.76 -34.58 -11.78
N TRP A 105 -4.16 -33.38 -11.67
CA TRP A 105 -3.35 -33.02 -10.51
C TRP A 105 -4.21 -32.55 -9.34
N SER A 106 -3.86 -32.98 -8.13
CA SER A 106 -4.63 -32.64 -6.91
C SER A 106 -4.62 -31.15 -6.56
N PHE A 107 -3.61 -30.38 -7.00
CA PHE A 107 -3.53 -28.94 -6.75
C PHE A 107 -4.55 -28.12 -7.55
N VAL A 108 -5.14 -28.66 -8.62
CA VAL A 108 -6.12 -27.93 -9.45
C VAL A 108 -7.32 -27.49 -8.61
N LYS A 109 -7.78 -28.32 -7.66
CA LYS A 109 -8.83 -27.95 -6.71
C LYS A 109 -8.45 -26.73 -5.84
N SER A 110 -7.17 -26.59 -5.51
CA SER A 110 -6.71 -25.42 -4.74
C SER A 110 -6.74 -24.12 -5.55
N ILE A 111 -6.67 -24.20 -6.89
CA ILE A 111 -6.82 -23.06 -7.78
C ILE A 111 -8.27 -22.57 -7.76
N ASP A 112 -9.24 -23.48 -7.84
CA ASP A 112 -10.67 -23.14 -7.73
C ASP A 112 -10.97 -22.43 -6.39
N ASP A 113 -10.46 -22.99 -5.28
CA ASP A 113 -10.64 -22.40 -3.95
C ASP A 113 -9.97 -21.01 -3.82
N MET A 114 -8.84 -20.79 -4.50
CA MET A 114 -8.19 -19.48 -4.55
C MET A 114 -8.96 -18.50 -5.44
N GLN A 115 -9.50 -18.95 -6.56
CA GLN A 115 -10.32 -18.15 -7.47
C GLN A 115 -11.56 -17.62 -6.76
N VAL A 116 -12.30 -18.49 -6.05
CA VAL A 116 -13.49 -18.08 -5.29
C VAL A 116 -13.13 -17.01 -4.24
N ARG A 117 -12.01 -17.19 -3.54
CA ARG A 117 -11.52 -16.21 -2.54
C ARG A 117 -11.10 -14.90 -3.19
N TRP A 118 -10.45 -14.95 -4.35
CA TRP A 118 -10.06 -13.78 -5.12
C TRP A 118 -11.28 -12.98 -5.59
N GLU A 119 -12.28 -13.66 -6.17
CA GLU A 119 -13.53 -13.03 -6.61
C GLU A 119 -14.28 -12.36 -5.45
N ALA A 120 -14.32 -13.01 -4.29
CA ALA A 120 -14.91 -12.42 -3.08
C ALA A 120 -14.16 -11.16 -2.63
N LEU A 121 -12.82 -11.18 -2.67
CA LEU A 121 -12.00 -10.01 -2.32
C LEU A 121 -12.19 -8.87 -3.32
N VAL A 122 -12.18 -9.17 -4.62
CA VAL A 122 -12.43 -8.18 -5.69
C VAL A 122 -13.79 -7.52 -5.50
N LYS A 123 -14.83 -8.30 -5.20
CA LYS A 123 -16.17 -7.77 -4.92
C LYS A 123 -16.16 -6.82 -3.71
N GLU A 124 -15.51 -7.20 -2.62
CA GLU A 124 -15.43 -6.37 -1.42
C GLU A 124 -14.69 -5.06 -1.67
N VAL A 125 -13.49 -5.13 -2.28
CA VAL A 125 -12.66 -3.94 -2.53
C VAL A 125 -13.37 -2.97 -3.49
N THR A 126 -13.92 -3.49 -4.59
CA THR A 126 -14.61 -2.65 -5.59
C THR A 126 -15.91 -2.07 -5.03
N GLY A 127 -16.65 -2.81 -4.20
CA GLY A 127 -17.82 -2.29 -3.49
C GLY A 127 -17.48 -1.13 -2.55
N ARG A 128 -16.35 -1.20 -1.84
CA ARG A 128 -15.87 -0.09 -1.00
C ARG A 128 -15.45 1.13 -1.81
N LEU A 129 -14.81 0.92 -2.96
CA LEU A 129 -14.42 2.01 -3.86
C LEU A 129 -15.65 2.72 -4.44
N ASP A 130 -16.65 1.98 -4.89
CA ASP A 130 -17.90 2.55 -5.39
C ASP A 130 -18.61 3.35 -4.30
N TYR A 131 -18.71 2.80 -3.08
CA TYR A 131 -19.30 3.51 -1.93
C TYR A 131 -18.54 4.81 -1.59
N ALA A 132 -17.20 4.77 -1.62
CA ALA A 132 -16.38 5.95 -1.40
C ALA A 132 -16.60 7.01 -2.48
N SER A 133 -16.66 6.58 -3.75
CA SER A 133 -16.93 7.44 -4.90
C SER A 133 -18.26 8.19 -4.76
N ASP A 134 -19.33 7.47 -4.43
CA ASP A 134 -20.65 8.05 -4.17
C ASP A 134 -20.64 9.02 -2.99
N SER A 135 -19.91 8.67 -1.93
CA SER A 135 -19.78 9.53 -0.75
C SER A 135 -19.09 10.85 -1.11
N PHE A 136 -18.00 10.80 -1.89
CA PHE A 136 -17.30 12.00 -2.35
C PHE A 136 -18.19 12.89 -3.23
N ARG A 137 -19.00 12.30 -4.13
CA ARG A 137 -19.95 13.05 -4.96
C ARG A 137 -21.00 13.76 -4.10
N ARG A 138 -21.62 13.05 -3.17
CA ARG A 138 -22.61 13.64 -2.26
C ARG A 138 -22.02 14.77 -1.43
N SER A 139 -20.80 14.60 -0.92
CA SER A 139 -20.10 15.68 -0.22
C SER A 139 -19.84 16.87 -1.12
N ALA A 140 -19.38 16.66 -2.36
CA ALA A 140 -19.13 17.74 -3.31
C ALA A 140 -20.40 18.55 -3.60
N ASP A 141 -21.53 17.86 -3.81
CA ASP A 141 -22.81 18.51 -4.09
C ASP A 141 -23.33 19.29 -2.87
N ALA A 142 -23.15 18.75 -1.65
CA ALA A 142 -23.51 19.45 -0.42
C ALA A 142 -22.70 20.77 -0.23
N TYR A 143 -21.41 20.79 -0.58
CA TYR A 143 -20.62 22.03 -0.55
C TYR A 143 -21.14 23.07 -1.55
N VAL A 144 -21.49 22.64 -2.76
CA VAL A 144 -22.04 23.52 -3.81
C VAL A 144 -23.39 24.10 -3.36
N GLU A 145 -24.25 23.26 -2.81
CA GLU A 145 -25.56 23.69 -2.31
C GLU A 145 -25.41 24.69 -1.16
N ASN A 146 -24.55 24.41 -0.18
CA ASN A 146 -24.29 25.31 0.94
C ASN A 146 -23.80 26.70 0.49
N GLU A 147 -22.86 26.74 -0.46
CA GLU A 147 -22.38 28.01 -1.03
C GLU A 147 -23.52 28.79 -1.71
N SER A 148 -24.37 28.11 -2.48
CA SER A 148 -25.52 28.75 -3.15
C SER A 148 -26.55 29.34 -2.18
N GLN A 149 -26.80 28.66 -1.05
CA GLN A 149 -27.71 29.11 -0.01
C GLN A 149 -27.14 30.34 0.72
N ILE A 150 -25.84 30.34 1.02
CA ILE A 150 -25.14 31.47 1.64
C ILE A 150 -25.21 32.69 0.72
N GLN A 151 -24.87 32.54 -0.56
CA GLN A 151 -24.93 33.64 -1.53
C GLN A 151 -26.34 34.23 -1.66
N SER A 152 -27.36 33.37 -1.72
CA SER A 152 -28.77 33.79 -1.77
C SER A 152 -29.17 34.57 -0.51
N SER A 153 -28.71 34.14 0.66
CA SER A 153 -29.00 34.80 1.94
C SER A 153 -28.40 36.20 2.00
N PHE A 154 -27.15 36.38 1.56
CA PHE A 154 -26.52 37.69 1.50
C PHE A 154 -27.15 38.61 0.45
N ALA A 155 -27.46 38.08 -0.74
CA ALA A 155 -28.14 38.86 -1.78
C ALA A 155 -29.50 39.42 -1.33
N ASN A 156 -30.22 38.68 -0.48
CA ASN A 156 -31.50 39.11 0.08
C ASN A 156 -31.38 40.16 1.21
N ILE A 157 -30.22 40.26 1.90
CA ILE A 157 -30.01 41.25 2.97
C ILE A 157 -29.71 42.64 2.40
N TYR A 158 -29.07 42.72 1.22
CA TYR A 158 -28.68 43.98 0.58
C TYR A 158 -29.69 44.49 -0.46
N ARG A 159 -30.92 43.98 -0.45
CA ARG A 159 -32.03 44.43 -1.30
C ARG A 159 -33.12 45.07 -0.45
#